data_AF-I1Z736-F1
#
_entry.id   AF-I1Z736-F1
#
_cell.length_a   1.000
_cell.length_b   1.000
_cell.length_c   1.000
_cell.angle_alpha   90.00
_cell.angle_beta   90.00
_cell.angle_gamma   90.00
#
_symmetry.space_group_name_H-M   'P 1'
#
loop_
_entity.id
_entity.type
_entity.pdbx_description
1 polymer ?
#
loop_
_entity_poly.entity_id
_entity_poly.type
_entity_poly.pdbx_seq_one_letter_code
_entity_poly.pdbx_strand_id
1 'polypeptide(L)'
;CCSTSCPSYWWNGDKYLGPAVLMQAYRWMIDSRDDFTEERLAKLQDPFSLYRCHTIMNCTRTCPKGLNPGKAIAEIKKMMATYKEKQASA
;
A
#
# COMPACT_ATOMS: atom_id res chain seq x y z
N CYS A 1 -10.59 0.59 -12.09
CA CYS A 1 -10.82 2.03 -11.79
C CYS A 1 -9.61 2.66 -11.11
N CYS A 2 -9.36 2.44 -9.82
CA CYS A 2 -8.31 3.17 -9.10
C CYS A 2 -6.88 2.86 -9.59
N SER A 3 -6.49 1.59 -9.75
CA SER A 3 -5.14 1.24 -10.24
C SER A 3 -4.91 1.71 -11.67
N THR A 4 -5.87 1.44 -12.56
CA THR A 4 -5.81 1.86 -13.96
C THR A 4 -5.94 3.38 -14.18
N SER A 5 -6.24 4.16 -13.14
CA SER A 5 -6.21 5.64 -13.19
C SER A 5 -4.92 6.27 -12.67
N CYS A 6 -4.03 5.47 -12.05
CA CYS A 6 -2.85 5.95 -11.36
C CYS A 6 -1.64 5.96 -12.31
N PRO A 7 -1.04 7.13 -12.62
CA PRO A 7 0.10 7.19 -13.53
C PRO A 7 1.30 6.35 -13.09
N SER A 8 1.58 6.27 -11.78
CA SER A 8 2.65 5.38 -11.28
C SER A 8 2.42 3.91 -11.65
N TYR A 9 1.17 3.47 -11.71
CA TYR A 9 0.80 2.11 -12.10
C TYR A 9 0.86 1.89 -13.61
N TRP A 10 0.69 2.94 -14.43
CA TRP A 10 0.90 2.85 -15.88
C TRP A 10 2.36 2.55 -16.21
N TRP A 11 3.29 3.20 -15.50
CA TRP A 11 4.72 3.10 -15.80
C TRP A 11 5.44 1.95 -15.09
N ASN A 12 4.93 1.49 -13.94
CA ASN A 12 5.61 0.47 -13.12
C ASN A 12 4.63 -0.63 -12.66
N GLY A 13 3.59 -0.94 -13.42
CA GLY A 13 2.54 -1.89 -13.02
C GLY A 13 3.02 -3.33 -12.82
N ASP A 14 4.21 -3.68 -13.32
CA ASP A 14 4.91 -4.94 -13.11
C ASP A 14 5.46 -5.11 -11.69
N LYS A 15 5.78 -4.01 -11.00
CA LYS A 15 6.40 -4.02 -9.66
C LYS A 15 5.60 -3.25 -8.61
N TYR A 16 4.95 -2.16 -8.99
CA TYR A 16 4.09 -1.38 -8.11
C TYR A 16 2.73 -2.06 -8.00
N LEU A 17 2.38 -2.52 -6.79
CA LEU A 17 1.15 -3.27 -6.53
C LEU A 17 -0.13 -2.48 -6.86
N GLY A 18 -0.06 -1.16 -6.79
CA GLY A 18 -1.17 -0.27 -7.12
C GLY A 18 -2.14 -0.02 -5.96
N PRO A 19 -2.97 1.03 -6.08
CA PRO A 19 -3.85 1.49 -5.01
C PRO A 19 -4.92 0.49 -4.60
N ALA A 20 -5.42 -0.35 -5.50
CA ALA A 20 -6.43 -1.36 -5.15
C ALA A 20 -5.86 -2.41 -4.18
N VAL A 21 -4.70 -2.97 -4.52
CA VAL A 21 -4.03 -4.01 -3.73
C VAL A 21 -3.53 -3.45 -2.42
N LEU A 22 -2.90 -2.26 -2.43
CA LEU A 22 -2.37 -1.64 -1.22
C LEU A 22 -3.49 -1.29 -0.23
N MET A 23 -4.66 -0.84 -0.69
CA MET A 23 -5.79 -0.61 0.21
C MET A 23 -6.30 -1.91 0.85
N GLN A 24 -6.27 -3.03 0.12
CA GLN A 24 -6.60 -4.35 0.68
C GLN A 24 -5.53 -4.87 1.64
N ALA A 25 -4.25 -4.63 1.36
CA ALA A 25 -3.17 -4.94 2.29
C ALA A 25 -3.37 -4.17 3.60
N TYR A 26 -3.67 -2.86 3.51
CA TYR A 26 -4.00 -2.04 4.68
C TYR A 26 -5.19 -2.59 5.47
N ARG A 27 -6.25 -3.03 4.78
CA ARG A 27 -7.43 -3.64 5.40
C ARG A 27 -7.09 -4.88 6.24
N TRP A 28 -6.05 -5.63 5.91
CA TRP A 28 -5.59 -6.75 6.76
C TRP A 28 -4.67 -6.27 7.88
N MET A 29 -3.76 -5.34 7.60
CA MET A 29 -2.81 -4.81 8.59
C MET A 29 -3.47 -4.08 9.78
N ILE A 30 -4.70 -3.60 9.63
CA ILE A 30 -5.46 -2.96 10.73
C ILE A 30 -6.60 -3.81 11.27
N ASP A 31 -6.79 -5.02 10.72
CA ASP A 31 -7.80 -5.94 11.24
C ASP A 31 -7.30 -6.52 12.56
N SER A 32 -8.00 -6.25 13.66
CA SER A 32 -7.59 -6.68 15.00
C SER A 32 -7.55 -8.21 15.18
N ARG A 33 -8.01 -8.96 14.19
CA ARG A 33 -8.00 -10.43 14.16
C ARG A 33 -6.77 -10.98 13.42
N ASP A 34 -5.98 -10.13 12.76
CA ASP A 34 -4.82 -10.53 11.96
C ASP A 34 -3.53 -10.41 12.77
N ASP A 35 -2.83 -11.53 12.96
CA ASP A 35 -1.57 -11.59 13.70
C ASP A 35 -0.32 -11.38 12.80
N PHE A 36 -0.50 -11.15 11.50
CA PHE A 36 0.58 -11.14 10.50
C PHE A 36 0.93 -9.73 9.98
N THR A 37 0.73 -8.70 10.80
CA THR A 37 0.93 -7.31 10.38
C THR A 37 2.38 -7.02 10.00
N GLU A 38 3.36 -7.53 10.77
CA GLU A 38 4.79 -7.33 10.51
C GLU A 38 5.23 -8.02 9.21
N GLU A 39 4.77 -9.24 8.95
CA GLU A 39 5.08 -10.01 7.74
C GLU A 39 4.47 -9.35 6.49
N ARG A 40 3.31 -8.71 6.62
CA ARG A 40 2.69 -7.94 5.54
C ARG A 40 3.48 -6.68 5.23
N LEU A 41 3.99 -5.98 6.24
CA LEU A 41 4.85 -4.80 6.06
C LEU A 41 6.20 -5.18 5.43
N ALA A 42 6.82 -6.27 5.89
CA ALA A 42 8.08 -6.78 5.33
C ALA A 42 7.98 -7.06 3.81
N LYS A 43 6.84 -7.57 3.34
CA LYS A 43 6.60 -7.80 1.89
C LYS A 43 6.53 -6.52 1.06
N LEU A 44 6.43 -5.35 1.68
CA LEU A 44 6.39 -4.04 1.03
C LEU A 44 7.73 -3.29 1.13
N GLN A 45 8.74 -3.91 1.73
CA GLN A 45 10.07 -3.32 1.99
C GLN A 45 10.97 -3.41 0.76
N ASP A 46 10.54 -2.78 -0.34
CA ASP A 46 11.32 -2.64 -1.57
C ASP A 46 11.02 -1.30 -2.27
N PRO A 47 11.87 -0.83 -3.21
CA PRO A 47 11.71 0.48 -3.83
C PRO A 47 10.41 0.68 -4.65
N PHE A 48 9.71 -0.41 -5.02
CA PHE A 48 8.64 -0.41 -5.99
C PHE A 48 7.25 -0.70 -5.40
N SER A 49 7.07 -1.80 -4.66
CA SER A 49 5.75 -2.34 -4.30
C SER A 49 4.81 -1.31 -3.67
N LEU A 50 5.34 -0.46 -2.79
CA LEU A 50 4.63 0.62 -2.12
C LEU A 50 5.11 2.01 -2.56
N TYR A 51 6.43 2.20 -2.64
CA TYR A 51 7.03 3.54 -2.69
C TYR A 51 6.95 4.24 -4.05
N ARG A 52 6.39 3.63 -5.10
CA ARG A 52 6.02 4.34 -6.35
C ARG A 52 4.77 5.21 -6.21
N CYS A 53 4.06 5.17 -5.09
CA CYS A 53 2.96 6.09 -4.85
C CYS A 53 3.48 7.50 -4.53
N HIS A 54 3.33 8.43 -5.48
CA HIS A 54 3.70 9.85 -5.35
C HIS A 54 2.49 10.76 -5.07
N THR A 55 1.45 10.23 -4.41
CA THR A 55 0.30 11.01 -3.93
C THR A 55 -0.43 11.81 -5.03
N ILE A 56 -0.58 11.21 -6.22
CA ILE A 56 -1.29 11.81 -7.38
C ILE A 56 -2.81 11.90 -7.14
N MET A 57 -3.35 11.06 -6.24
CA MET A 57 -4.76 11.05 -5.78
C MET A 57 -5.85 10.75 -6.82
N ASN A 58 -5.52 10.44 -8.08
CA ASN A 58 -6.49 9.93 -9.06
C ASN A 58 -7.28 8.72 -8.55
N CYS A 59 -6.61 7.83 -7.79
CA CYS A 59 -7.20 6.61 -7.25
C CYS A 59 -8.42 6.86 -6.34
N THR A 60 -8.36 7.89 -5.50
CA THR A 60 -9.46 8.31 -4.61
C THR A 60 -10.55 9.00 -5.42
N ARG A 61 -10.18 9.89 -6.37
CA ARG A 61 -11.15 10.61 -7.20
C ARG A 61 -12.01 9.69 -8.07
N THR A 62 -11.43 8.64 -8.64
CA THR A 62 -12.14 7.75 -9.57
C THR A 62 -12.88 6.58 -8.91
N CYS A 63 -12.74 6.39 -7.59
CA CYS A 63 -13.31 5.21 -6.95
C CYS A 63 -14.84 5.28 -6.99
N PRO A 64 -15.53 4.36 -7.71
CA PRO A 64 -17.00 4.41 -7.84
C PRO A 64 -17.73 4.10 -6.53
N LYS A 65 -17.01 3.58 -5.54
CA LYS A 65 -17.52 3.27 -4.20
C LYS A 65 -17.20 4.36 -3.18
N GLY A 66 -16.62 5.50 -3.60
CA GLY A 66 -16.25 6.60 -2.69
C GLY A 66 -15.17 6.24 -1.67
N LEU A 67 -14.39 5.18 -1.92
CA LEU A 67 -13.30 4.76 -1.03
C LEU A 67 -12.08 5.66 -1.22
N ASN A 68 -11.18 5.66 -0.23
CA ASN A 68 -9.97 6.47 -0.26
C ASN A 68 -8.68 5.62 -0.22
N PRO A 69 -8.28 4.98 -1.34
CA PRO A 69 -7.02 4.24 -1.43
C PRO A 69 -5.79 5.10 -1.13
N GLY A 70 -5.80 6.38 -1.53
CA GLY A 70 -4.67 7.29 -1.29
C GLY A 70 -4.37 7.47 0.19
N LYS A 71 -5.41 7.63 1.02
CA LYS A 71 -5.27 7.69 2.49
C LYS A 71 -4.72 6.37 3.04
N ALA A 72 -5.27 5.23 2.62
CA ALA A 72 -4.78 3.93 3.07
C ALA A 72 -3.28 3.75 2.78
N ILE A 73 -2.82 4.10 1.58
CA ILE A 73 -1.40 4.04 1.22
C ILE A 73 -0.54 4.96 2.11
N ALA A 74 -1.04 6.15 2.46
CA ALA A 74 -0.33 7.05 3.37
C ALA A 74 -0.21 6.47 4.79
N GLU A 75 -1.24 5.79 5.29
CA GLU A 75 -1.18 5.10 6.58
C GLU A 75 -0.20 3.92 6.54
N ILE A 76 -0.15 3.14 5.45
CA ILE A 76 0.90 2.12 5.27
C ILE A 76 2.28 2.75 5.38
N LYS A 77 2.53 3.88 4.70
CA LYS A 77 3.85 4.55 4.77
C LYS A 77 4.22 4.99 6.18
N LYS A 78 3.25 5.42 7.00
CA LYS A 78 3.49 5.73 8.42
C LYS A 78 3.85 4.47 9.19
N MET A 79 3.08 3.38 9.01
CA MET A 79 3.38 2.09 9.63
C MET A 79 4.78 1.61 9.25
N MET A 80 5.16 1.74 7.97
CA MET A 80 6.50 1.40 7.46
C MET A 80 7.62 2.22 8.11
N ALA A 81 7.35 3.47 8.51
CA ALA A 81 8.33 4.32 9.17
C ALA A 81 8.45 4.04 10.69
N THR A 82 7.46 3.37 11.28
CA THR A 82 7.40 3.14 12.74
C THR A 82 7.59 1.69 13.16
N TYR A 83 7.30 0.73 12.28
CA TYR A 83 7.46 -0.68 12.64
C TYR A 83 8.95 -0.98 12.81
N LYS A 84 9.27 -1.66 13.90
CA LYS A 84 10.62 -2.13 14.17
C LYS A 84 10.70 -3.50 13.54
N GLU A 85 11.51 -3.62 12.50
CA GLU A 85 11.90 -4.94 12.00
C GLU A 85 12.50 -5.69 13.20
N LYS A 86 11.88 -6.80 13.61
CA LYS A 86 12.61 -7.79 14.40
C LYS A 86 13.78 -8.16 13.50
N GLN A 87 14.99 -7.72 13.88
CA GLN A 87 16.23 -8.07 13.19
C GLN A 87 16.10 -9.49 12.70
N ALA A 88 16.19 -9.69 11.38
CA ALA A 88 16.22 -11.01 10.78
C ALA A 88 17.33 -11.80 11.47
N SER A 89 16.94 -12.58 12.48
CA SER A 89 17.76 -13.55 13.15
C SER A 89 17.86 -14.75 12.23
N ALA A 90 18.84 -14.70 11.35
CA ALA A 90 19.46 -15.83 10.65
C ALA A 90 20.86 -15.42 10.18
#